data_AF-A0A8D8BQD0-F1
#
_entry.id   AF-A0A8D8BQD0-F1
#
_cell.length_a   1.000
_cell.length_b   1.000
_cell.length_c   1.000
_cell.angle_alpha   90.00
_cell.angle_beta   90.00
_cell.angle_gamma   90.00
#
_symmetry.space_group_name_H-M   'P 1'
#
loop_
_entity.id
_entity.type
_entity.pdbx_description
1 polymer ?
#
loop_
_entity_poly.entity_id
_entity_poly.type
_entity_poly.pdbx_seq_one_letter_code
_entity_poly.pdbx_strand_id
1 'polypeptide(L)'
;MTGQSQLAMQEALLAFRSTCVEVSGSDAGYRKTISSLTPAVQCMAESVDMVQFSMDLHSEPATAEARQAIIDKYCPAFNESVACFDDVLEGVAMCSNDKVSTIKGMYKKMIHNMIDLMCKNNGQLLLEARTPEFRSCLQHVKANVQQCKVSEIIRTRPIAQIGEEGCSELKRSKTCVHEQVSSCSSTAYEDIFDAIFQPIADTANCKLNVQPEVTGNEI
;
A
#
# COMPACT_ATOMS: atom_id res chain seq x y z
N MET A 1 -11.63 -19.61 -6.16
CA MET A 1 -10.94 -18.75 -7.14
C MET A 1 -11.50 -19.06 -8.53
N THR A 2 -11.94 -18.06 -9.27
CA THR A 2 -12.40 -18.23 -10.66
C THR A 2 -11.19 -18.29 -11.61
N GLY A 3 -11.34 -18.86 -12.81
CA GLY A 3 -10.24 -18.98 -13.79
C GLY A 3 -9.63 -17.62 -14.20
N GLN A 4 -10.41 -16.54 -14.17
CA GLN A 4 -9.92 -15.18 -14.42
C GLN A 4 -8.97 -14.68 -13.33
N SER A 5 -9.21 -15.02 -12.06
CA SER A 5 -8.32 -14.60 -10.95
C SER A 5 -6.95 -15.29 -11.03
N GLN A 6 -6.90 -16.54 -11.50
CA GLN A 6 -5.65 -17.27 -11.67
C GLN A 6 -4.78 -16.68 -12.78
N LEU A 7 -5.39 -16.31 -13.92
CA LEU A 7 -4.67 -15.69 -15.03
C LEU A 7 -4.05 -14.35 -14.63
N ALA A 8 -4.85 -13.47 -13.99
CA ALA A 8 -4.35 -12.17 -13.53
C ALA A 8 -3.19 -12.30 -12.52
N MET A 9 -3.23 -13.31 -11.65
CA MET A 9 -2.14 -13.57 -10.71
C MET A 9 -0.87 -14.03 -11.42
N GLN A 10 -0.99 -14.90 -12.44
CA GLN A 10 0.16 -15.33 -13.23
C GLN A 10 0.80 -14.15 -13.99
N GLU A 11 -0.01 -13.30 -14.60
CA GLU A 11 0.46 -12.10 -15.31
C GLU A 11 1.20 -11.15 -14.35
N ALA A 12 0.66 -10.92 -13.15
CA ALA A 12 1.30 -10.09 -12.13
C ALA A 12 2.65 -10.67 -11.67
N LEU A 13 2.74 -11.99 -11.45
CA LEU A 13 4.00 -12.65 -11.08
C LEU A 13 5.05 -12.56 -12.18
N LEU A 14 4.64 -12.71 -13.44
CA LEU A 14 5.52 -12.55 -14.59
C LEU A 14 6.01 -11.11 -14.74
N ALA A 15 5.12 -10.13 -14.58
CA ALA A 15 5.47 -8.71 -14.59
C ALA A 15 6.45 -8.38 -13.47
N PHE A 16 6.19 -8.83 -12.24
CA PHE A 16 7.09 -8.62 -11.11
C PHE A 16 8.47 -9.25 -11.34
N ARG A 17 8.53 -10.48 -11.84
CA ARG A 17 9.79 -11.12 -12.22
C ARG A 17 10.55 -10.31 -13.27
N SER A 18 9.85 -9.88 -14.33
CA SER A 18 10.44 -9.10 -15.42
C SER A 18 11.03 -7.79 -14.90
N THR A 19 10.28 -7.02 -14.11
CA THR A 19 10.75 -5.77 -13.52
C THR A 19 11.95 -6.01 -12.59
N CYS A 20 11.93 -7.07 -11.79
CA CYS A 20 13.03 -7.41 -10.90
C CYS A 20 14.33 -7.65 -11.68
N VAL A 21 14.26 -8.41 -12.79
CA VAL A 21 15.42 -8.68 -13.65
C VAL A 21 15.87 -7.42 -14.39
N GLU A 22 14.93 -6.64 -14.91
CA GLU A 22 15.22 -5.39 -15.65
C GLU A 22 15.97 -4.37 -14.77
N VAL A 23 15.57 -4.24 -13.50
CA VAL A 23 16.14 -3.23 -12.59
C VAL A 23 17.41 -3.73 -11.90
N SER A 24 17.38 -4.94 -11.31
CA SER A 24 18.48 -5.47 -10.50
C SER A 24 19.48 -6.34 -11.26
N GLY A 25 19.15 -6.73 -12.50
CA GLY A 25 19.93 -7.70 -13.28
C GLY A 25 19.79 -9.16 -12.80
N SER A 26 18.90 -9.45 -11.85
CA SER A 26 18.72 -10.79 -11.28
C SER A 26 17.26 -11.09 -10.93
N ASP A 27 16.87 -12.38 -10.92
CA ASP A 27 15.60 -12.85 -10.39
C ASP A 27 15.74 -13.40 -8.95
N ALA A 28 16.86 -13.16 -8.27
CA ALA A 28 17.09 -13.59 -6.89
C ALA A 28 16.06 -12.98 -5.92
N GLY A 29 15.78 -11.67 -6.05
CA GLY A 29 14.77 -10.99 -5.24
C GLY A 29 13.36 -11.54 -5.46
N TYR A 30 13.00 -11.79 -6.72
CA TYR A 30 11.75 -12.46 -7.09
C TYR A 30 11.64 -13.84 -6.40
N ARG A 31 12.65 -14.70 -6.54
CA ARG A 31 12.63 -16.04 -5.93
C ARG A 31 12.50 -15.98 -4.41
N LYS A 32 13.28 -15.12 -3.74
CA LYS A 32 13.20 -14.96 -2.28
C LYS A 32 11.81 -14.47 -1.86
N THR A 33 11.22 -13.53 -2.59
CA THR A 33 9.86 -13.04 -2.33
C THR A 33 8.87 -14.21 -2.34
N ILE A 34 8.83 -14.97 -3.43
CA ILE A 34 7.86 -16.07 -3.60
C ILE A 34 8.08 -17.19 -2.59
N SER A 35 9.33 -17.59 -2.32
CA SER A 35 9.62 -18.66 -1.35
C SER A 35 9.28 -18.25 0.09
N SER A 36 9.27 -16.94 0.39
CA SER A 36 9.04 -16.43 1.74
C SER A 36 7.57 -16.10 2.04
N LEU A 37 6.70 -16.08 1.02
CA LEU A 37 5.28 -15.75 1.19
C LEU A 37 4.55 -16.76 2.09
N THR A 38 4.71 -18.07 1.82
CA THR A 38 4.02 -19.10 2.62
C THR A 38 4.44 -19.07 4.09
N PRO A 39 5.75 -19.06 4.43
CA PRO A 39 6.19 -18.90 5.83
C PRO A 39 5.67 -17.60 6.49
N ALA A 40 5.67 -16.49 5.76
CA ALA A 40 5.17 -15.22 6.29
C ALA A 40 3.68 -15.29 6.67
N VAL A 41 2.85 -15.89 5.79
CA VAL A 41 1.42 -16.10 6.06
C VAL A 41 1.20 -17.02 7.25
N GLN A 42 2.02 -18.06 7.40
CA GLN A 42 1.95 -18.98 8.55
C GLN A 42 2.29 -18.26 9.86
N CYS A 43 3.40 -17.50 9.89
CA CYS A 43 3.77 -16.67 11.05
C CYS A 43 2.67 -15.67 11.42
N MET A 44 2.06 -15.01 10.43
CA MET A 44 0.96 -14.07 10.67
C MET A 44 -0.24 -14.80 11.30
N ALA A 45 -0.58 -16.00 10.83
CA ALA A 45 -1.70 -16.78 11.34
C ALA A 45 -1.50 -17.26 12.79
N GLU A 46 -0.26 -17.33 13.28
CA GLU A 46 0.03 -17.61 14.69
C GLU A 46 -0.29 -16.42 15.60
N SER A 47 -0.24 -15.20 15.05
CA SER A 47 -0.47 -13.95 15.80
C SER A 47 -1.89 -13.42 15.62
N VAL A 48 -2.49 -13.63 14.45
CA VAL A 48 -3.78 -13.07 14.07
C VAL A 48 -4.71 -14.17 13.57
N ASP A 49 -5.78 -14.44 14.32
CA ASP A 49 -6.88 -15.28 13.84
C ASP A 49 -7.71 -14.51 12.81
N MET A 50 -7.31 -14.62 11.54
CA MET A 50 -7.95 -13.94 10.42
C MET A 50 -9.40 -14.39 10.20
N VAL A 51 -9.74 -15.62 10.57
CA VAL A 51 -11.11 -16.14 10.44
C VAL A 51 -11.99 -15.47 11.49
N GLN A 52 -11.56 -15.48 12.75
CA GLN A 52 -12.30 -14.85 13.83
C GLN A 52 -12.36 -13.33 13.65
N PHE A 53 -11.30 -12.68 13.18
CA PHE A 53 -11.32 -11.24 12.86
C PHE A 53 -12.40 -10.92 11.83
N SER A 54 -12.45 -11.71 10.75
CA SER A 54 -13.48 -11.56 9.73
C SER A 54 -14.87 -11.75 10.31
N MET A 55 -15.10 -12.79 11.12
CA MET A 55 -16.39 -13.04 11.76
C MET A 55 -16.80 -11.90 12.71
N ASP A 56 -15.88 -11.44 13.56
CA ASP A 56 -16.11 -10.35 14.51
C ASP A 56 -16.53 -9.08 13.78
N LEU A 57 -15.84 -8.71 12.69
CA LEU A 57 -16.23 -7.56 11.88
C LEU A 57 -17.57 -7.76 11.13
N HIS A 58 -17.86 -8.97 10.61
CA HIS A 58 -19.12 -9.28 9.90
C HIS A 58 -20.34 -9.40 10.81
N SER A 59 -20.14 -9.42 12.12
CA SER A 59 -21.23 -9.39 13.10
C SER A 59 -21.99 -8.04 13.14
N GLU A 60 -21.58 -7.06 12.34
CA GLU A 60 -22.14 -5.70 12.26
C GLU A 60 -22.24 -5.05 13.66
N PRO A 61 -21.10 -4.84 14.34
CA PRO A 61 -21.04 -4.24 15.67
C PRO A 61 -21.75 -2.87 15.69
N ALA A 62 -22.95 -2.86 16.27
CA ALA A 62 -23.88 -1.73 16.20
C ALA A 62 -23.39 -0.47 16.93
N THR A 63 -22.49 -0.63 17.92
CA THR A 63 -22.00 0.48 18.74
C THR A 63 -20.53 0.77 18.49
N ALA A 64 -20.12 2.01 18.78
CA ALA A 64 -18.73 2.42 18.71
C ALA A 64 -17.85 1.61 19.67
N GLU A 65 -18.37 1.26 20.84
CA GLU A 65 -17.68 0.49 21.87
C GLU A 65 -17.44 -0.96 21.41
N ALA A 66 -18.44 -1.60 20.79
CA ALA A 66 -18.28 -2.95 20.24
C ALA A 66 -17.24 -2.98 19.12
N ARG A 67 -17.21 -1.94 18.27
CA ARG A 67 -16.17 -1.79 17.25
C ARG A 67 -14.79 -1.58 17.86
N GLN A 68 -14.68 -0.72 18.86
CA GLN A 68 -13.41 -0.46 19.53
C GLN A 68 -12.86 -1.73 20.20
N ALA A 69 -13.71 -2.57 20.81
CA ALA A 69 -13.27 -3.84 21.39
C ALA A 69 -12.65 -4.80 20.36
N ILE A 70 -13.14 -4.79 19.11
CA ILE A 70 -12.54 -5.56 18.00
C ILE A 70 -11.17 -4.95 17.64
N ILE A 71 -11.11 -3.63 17.48
CA ILE A 71 -9.85 -2.91 17.16
C ILE A 71 -8.78 -3.16 18.23
N ASP A 72 -9.13 -3.02 19.50
CA ASP A 72 -8.21 -3.27 20.63
C ASP A 72 -7.69 -4.71 20.64
N LYS A 73 -8.52 -5.67 20.23
CA LYS A 73 -8.14 -7.08 20.16
C LYS A 73 -7.16 -7.37 19.03
N TYR A 74 -7.37 -6.82 17.83
CA TYR A 74 -6.63 -7.27 16.63
C TYR A 74 -5.54 -6.32 16.17
N CYS A 75 -5.65 -5.01 16.39
CA CYS A 75 -4.68 -4.04 15.88
C CYS A 75 -3.26 -4.20 16.42
N PRO A 76 -3.05 -4.48 17.73
CA PRO A 76 -1.72 -4.82 18.23
C PRO A 76 -1.13 -6.04 17.53
N ALA A 77 -1.92 -7.10 17.36
CA ALA A 77 -1.50 -8.33 16.71
C ALA A 77 -1.16 -8.13 15.22
N PHE A 78 -1.94 -7.32 14.50
CA PHE A 78 -1.60 -6.93 13.12
C PHE A 78 -0.27 -6.19 13.06
N ASN A 79 -0.06 -5.21 13.94
CA ASN A 79 1.18 -4.44 14.00
C ASN A 79 2.40 -5.32 14.29
N GLU A 80 2.28 -6.26 15.23
CA GLU A 80 3.35 -7.23 15.52
C GLU A 80 3.62 -8.17 14.34
N SER A 81 2.56 -8.61 13.64
CA SER A 81 2.66 -9.52 12.50
C SER A 81 3.41 -8.94 11.29
N VAL A 82 3.66 -7.63 11.23
CA VAL A 82 4.46 -7.02 10.16
C VAL A 82 5.86 -7.63 10.09
N ALA A 83 6.41 -8.05 11.24
CA ALA A 83 7.70 -8.74 11.30
C ALA A 83 7.71 -10.09 10.56
N CYS A 84 6.55 -10.75 10.40
CA CYS A 84 6.44 -12.00 9.64
C CYS A 84 6.76 -11.82 8.15
N PHE A 85 6.62 -10.60 7.61
CA PHE A 85 6.88 -10.29 6.21
C PHE A 85 8.32 -9.83 5.96
N ASP A 86 9.21 -9.92 6.95
CA ASP A 86 10.58 -9.41 6.86
C ASP A 86 11.38 -9.96 5.68
N ASP A 87 11.29 -11.27 5.43
CA ASP A 87 11.97 -11.94 4.32
C ASP A 87 11.30 -11.66 2.97
N VAL A 88 9.97 -11.49 2.97
CA VAL A 88 9.22 -11.09 1.77
C VAL A 88 9.66 -9.70 1.34
N LEU A 89 9.69 -8.74 2.28
CA LEU A 89 10.11 -7.37 2.03
C LEU A 89 11.59 -7.28 1.65
N GLU A 90 12.43 -8.13 2.22
CA GLU A 90 13.83 -8.25 1.79
C GLU A 90 13.94 -8.74 0.34
N GLY A 91 13.17 -9.76 -0.05
CA GLY A 91 13.09 -10.22 -1.44
C GLY A 91 12.64 -9.13 -2.40
N VAL A 92 11.61 -8.35 -2.03
CA VAL A 92 11.13 -7.20 -2.83
C VAL A 92 12.22 -6.14 -2.93
N ALA A 93 12.91 -5.84 -1.84
CA ALA A 93 13.98 -4.85 -1.82
C ALA A 93 15.17 -5.23 -2.72
N MET A 94 15.49 -6.52 -2.83
CA MET A 94 16.52 -7.04 -3.74
C MET A 94 16.19 -6.83 -5.23
N CYS A 95 14.94 -6.52 -5.58
CA CYS A 95 14.55 -6.18 -6.96
C CYS A 95 14.81 -4.71 -7.32
N SER A 96 15.37 -3.93 -6.40
CA SER A 96 15.74 -2.53 -6.60
C SER A 96 17.26 -2.36 -6.59
N ASN A 97 17.73 -1.19 -7.04
CA ASN A 97 19.13 -0.78 -6.92
C ASN A 97 19.43 -0.01 -5.61
N ASP A 98 18.47 0.02 -4.68
CA ASP A 98 18.62 0.64 -3.36
C ASP A 98 19.23 -0.31 -2.33
N LYS A 99 19.64 0.27 -1.20
CA LYS A 99 19.98 -0.52 -0.02
C LYS A 99 18.73 -1.28 0.45
N VAL A 100 18.88 -2.58 0.69
CA VAL A 100 17.81 -3.45 1.19
C VAL A 100 17.11 -2.86 2.42
N SER A 101 17.86 -2.33 3.37
CA SER A 101 17.32 -1.70 4.58
C SER A 101 16.42 -0.50 4.30
N THR A 102 16.73 0.28 3.24
CA THR A 102 15.97 1.46 2.85
C THR A 102 14.59 1.07 2.32
N ILE A 103 14.54 0.16 1.35
CA ILE A 103 13.27 -0.28 0.74
C ILE A 103 12.43 -1.09 1.73
N LYS A 104 13.07 -1.99 2.50
CA LYS A 104 12.39 -2.75 3.55
C LYS A 104 11.77 -1.81 4.59
N GLY A 105 12.51 -0.78 5.04
CA GLY A 105 12.01 0.23 5.98
C GLY A 105 10.84 1.02 5.42
N MET A 106 10.91 1.44 4.16
CA MET A 106 9.82 2.14 3.46
C MET A 106 8.53 1.31 3.43
N TYR A 107 8.60 0.05 3.00
CA TYR A 107 7.43 -0.82 2.93
C TYR A 107 6.88 -1.17 4.32
N LYS A 108 7.73 -1.40 5.32
CA LYS A 108 7.26 -1.58 6.71
C LYS A 108 6.46 -0.38 7.19
N LYS A 109 6.98 0.84 6.98
CA LYS A 109 6.29 2.07 7.36
C LYS A 109 4.95 2.20 6.64
N MET A 110 4.90 1.87 5.34
CA MET A 110 3.66 1.82 4.57
C MET A 110 2.64 0.84 5.16
N ILE A 111 3.06 -0.38 5.51
CA ILE A 111 2.17 -1.39 6.12
C ILE A 111 1.67 -0.92 7.48
N HIS A 112 2.54 -0.37 8.34
CA HIS A 112 2.13 0.18 9.64
C HIS A 112 1.15 1.33 9.49
N ASN A 113 1.40 2.29 8.58
CA ASN A 113 0.46 3.38 8.32
C ASN A 113 -0.92 2.86 7.90
N MET A 114 -0.97 1.81 7.07
CA MET A 114 -2.23 1.19 6.65
C MET A 114 -2.94 0.48 7.81
N ILE A 115 -2.19 -0.21 8.69
CA ILE A 115 -2.76 -0.80 9.91
C ILE A 115 -3.33 0.30 10.81
N ASP A 116 -2.56 1.34 11.09
CA ASP A 116 -3.00 2.47 11.91
C ASP A 116 -4.26 3.12 11.34
N LEU A 117 -4.35 3.27 10.02
CA LEU A 117 -5.53 3.81 9.36
C LEU A 117 -6.75 2.87 9.49
N MET A 118 -6.57 1.56 9.32
CA MET A 118 -7.63 0.57 9.55
C MET A 118 -8.10 0.54 11.00
N CYS A 119 -7.23 0.86 11.95
CA CYS A 119 -7.51 0.84 13.39
C CYS A 119 -8.07 2.18 13.91
N LYS A 120 -7.85 3.28 13.19
CA LYS A 120 -8.32 4.62 13.55
C LYS A 120 -9.84 4.68 13.61
N ASN A 121 -10.36 5.57 14.46
CA ASN A 121 -11.80 5.87 14.57
C ASN A 121 -12.67 4.62 14.73
N ASN A 122 -12.29 3.71 15.63
CA ASN A 122 -13.02 2.46 15.90
C ASN A 122 -13.22 1.62 14.63
N GLY A 123 -12.22 1.57 13.74
CA GLY A 123 -12.30 0.75 12.53
C GLY A 123 -13.21 1.30 11.43
N GLN A 124 -13.46 2.62 11.41
CA GLN A 124 -14.36 3.25 10.45
C GLN A 124 -14.01 2.89 8.99
N LEU A 125 -12.72 2.85 8.64
CA LEU A 125 -12.27 2.44 7.30
C LEU A 125 -12.71 1.01 6.94
N LEU A 126 -12.69 0.08 7.90
CA LEU A 126 -13.08 -1.32 7.67
C LEU A 126 -14.59 -1.43 7.37
N LEU A 127 -15.40 -0.53 7.92
CA LEU A 127 -16.83 -0.43 7.61
C LEU A 127 -17.04 0.18 6.23
N GLU A 128 -16.38 1.31 5.95
CA GLU A 128 -16.47 1.97 4.65
C GLU A 128 -16.06 1.05 3.50
N ALA A 129 -15.02 0.22 3.70
CA ALA A 129 -14.54 -0.74 2.72
C ALA A 129 -15.60 -1.76 2.25
N ARG A 130 -16.68 -1.95 3.02
CA ARG A 130 -17.79 -2.87 2.70
C ARG A 130 -18.87 -2.23 1.84
N THR A 131 -18.94 -0.90 1.86
CA THR A 131 -19.96 -0.15 1.12
C THR A 131 -19.83 -0.42 -0.39
N PRO A 132 -20.95 -0.49 -1.14
CA PRO A 132 -20.92 -0.55 -2.59
C PRO A 132 -20.16 0.63 -3.21
N GLU A 133 -20.27 1.81 -2.62
CA GLU A 133 -19.62 3.05 -3.06
C GLU A 133 -18.10 2.90 -3.01
N PHE A 134 -17.57 2.40 -1.89
CA PHE A 134 -16.14 2.18 -1.76
C PHE A 134 -15.62 1.13 -2.76
N ARG A 135 -16.36 0.03 -2.93
CA ARG A 135 -15.98 -1.02 -3.88
C ARG A 135 -16.02 -0.54 -5.33
N SER A 136 -17.02 0.26 -5.69
CA SER A 136 -17.16 0.86 -7.03
C SER A 136 -15.98 1.80 -7.32
N CYS A 137 -15.63 2.66 -6.36
CA CYS A 137 -14.47 3.54 -6.51
C CYS A 137 -13.17 2.74 -6.64
N LEU A 138 -12.94 1.71 -5.80
CA LEU A 138 -11.74 0.87 -5.93
C LEU A 138 -11.64 0.21 -7.31
N GLN A 139 -12.76 -0.21 -7.90
CA GLN A 139 -12.79 -0.74 -9.26
C GLN A 139 -12.46 0.33 -10.30
N HIS A 140 -12.98 1.55 -10.15
CA HIS A 140 -12.63 2.68 -11.01
C HIS A 140 -11.13 3.00 -10.94
N VAL A 141 -10.56 3.09 -9.73
CA VAL A 141 -9.12 3.30 -9.54
C VAL A 141 -8.33 2.18 -10.19
N LYS A 142 -8.68 0.92 -9.95
CA LYS A 142 -7.98 -0.22 -10.56
C LYS A 142 -7.97 -0.15 -12.08
N ALA A 143 -9.07 0.31 -12.70
CA ALA A 143 -9.18 0.44 -14.15
C ALA A 143 -8.34 1.59 -14.72
N ASN A 144 -8.13 2.67 -13.95
CA ASN A 144 -7.52 3.90 -14.46
C ASN A 144 -6.13 4.21 -13.91
N VAL A 145 -5.72 3.61 -12.78
CA VAL A 145 -4.42 3.88 -12.14
C VAL A 145 -3.23 3.54 -13.05
N GLN A 146 -3.41 2.61 -14.00
CA GLN A 146 -2.39 2.30 -15.00
C GLN A 146 -2.07 3.48 -15.93
N GLN A 147 -2.98 4.45 -16.05
CA GLN A 147 -2.74 5.69 -16.80
C GLN A 147 -1.81 6.64 -16.05
N CYS A 148 -1.69 6.49 -14.73
CA CYS A 148 -0.74 7.22 -13.89
C CYS A 148 0.66 6.63 -14.00
N LYS A 149 1.23 6.72 -15.20
CA LYS A 149 2.56 6.19 -15.52
C LYS A 149 3.59 6.72 -14.54
N VAL A 150 4.36 5.80 -13.97
CA VAL A 150 5.56 6.10 -13.22
C VAL A 150 6.68 6.37 -14.22
N SER A 151 7.42 7.46 -14.03
CA SER A 151 8.49 7.84 -14.96
C SER A 151 9.65 6.85 -14.91
N GLU A 152 10.45 6.82 -15.97
CA GLU A 152 11.63 5.96 -16.06
C GLU A 152 12.65 6.25 -14.96
N ILE A 153 12.72 7.52 -14.54
CA ILE A 153 13.59 8.00 -13.47
C ILE A 153 13.24 7.30 -12.15
N ILE A 154 11.95 7.24 -11.80
CA ILE A 154 11.49 6.57 -10.58
C ILE A 154 11.67 5.05 -10.69
N ARG A 155 11.51 4.50 -11.91
CA ARG A 155 11.59 3.05 -12.15
C ARG A 155 13.01 2.49 -12.02
N THR A 156 14.01 3.25 -12.47
CA THR A 156 15.38 2.73 -12.65
C THR A 156 16.40 3.27 -11.66
N ARG A 157 16.19 4.48 -11.13
CA ARG A 157 17.10 5.06 -10.16
C ARG A 157 16.76 4.59 -8.74
N PRO A 158 17.78 4.42 -7.88
CA PRO A 158 17.54 4.22 -6.46
C PRO A 158 16.63 5.34 -5.91
N ILE A 159 15.60 5.00 -5.15
CA ILE A 159 14.59 5.93 -4.62
C ILE A 159 15.25 7.08 -3.85
N ALA A 160 16.32 6.80 -3.12
CA ALA A 160 17.07 7.80 -2.36
C ALA A 160 17.88 8.78 -3.23
N GLN A 161 17.97 8.53 -4.54
CA GLN A 161 18.82 9.25 -5.50
C GLN A 161 18.03 9.80 -6.70
N ILE A 162 16.70 9.80 -6.65
CA ILE A 162 15.87 10.27 -7.78
C ILE A 162 15.98 11.80 -8.00
N GLY A 163 16.36 12.56 -6.97
CA GLY A 163 16.59 14.01 -7.03
C GLY A 163 15.32 14.83 -7.29
N GLU A 164 15.48 16.13 -7.58
CA GLU A 164 14.35 17.06 -7.78
C GLU A 164 13.45 16.67 -8.95
N GLU A 165 14.05 16.23 -10.07
CA GLU A 165 13.32 15.75 -11.24
C GLU A 165 12.46 14.53 -10.87
N GLY A 166 13.03 13.57 -10.15
CA GLY A 166 12.29 12.41 -9.63
C GLY A 166 11.19 12.79 -8.65
N CYS A 167 11.41 13.78 -7.79
CA CYS A 167 10.38 14.29 -6.88
C CYS A 167 9.22 14.97 -7.62
N SER A 168 9.51 15.71 -8.71
CA SER A 168 8.49 16.31 -9.57
C SER A 168 7.62 15.23 -10.23
N GLU A 169 8.25 14.17 -10.76
CA GLU A 169 7.55 13.03 -11.33
C GLU A 169 6.73 12.26 -10.28
N LEU A 170 7.24 12.12 -9.06
CA LEU A 170 6.53 11.46 -7.96
C LEU A 170 5.30 12.29 -7.54
N LYS A 171 5.43 13.62 -7.51
CA LYS A 171 4.31 14.54 -7.28
C LYS A 171 3.27 14.43 -8.39
N ARG A 172 3.68 14.40 -9.66
CA ARG A 172 2.79 14.21 -10.80
C ARG A 172 2.05 12.87 -10.72
N SER A 173 2.74 11.80 -10.35
CA SER A 173 2.13 10.48 -10.15
C SER A 173 1.08 10.53 -9.02
N LYS A 174 1.42 11.11 -7.86
CA LYS A 174 0.48 11.31 -6.75
C LYS A 174 -0.77 12.10 -7.20
N THR A 175 -0.58 13.21 -7.91
CA THR A 175 -1.69 14.04 -8.43
C THR A 175 -2.59 13.25 -9.38
N CYS A 176 -2.01 12.51 -10.33
CA CYS A 176 -2.81 11.69 -11.26
C CYS A 176 -3.67 10.66 -10.51
N VAL A 177 -3.10 9.98 -9.53
CA VAL A 177 -3.83 8.98 -8.74
C VAL A 177 -4.93 9.64 -7.90
N HIS A 178 -4.65 10.80 -7.31
CA HIS A 178 -5.63 11.61 -6.60
C HIS A 178 -6.81 12.03 -7.51
N GLU A 179 -6.55 12.42 -8.75
CA GLU A 179 -7.60 12.74 -9.73
C GLU A 179 -8.50 11.54 -10.04
N GLN A 180 -8.00 10.30 -9.96
CA GLN A 180 -8.83 9.10 -10.15
C GLN A 180 -9.79 8.85 -8.98
N VAL A 181 -9.49 9.35 -7.78
CA VAL A 181 -10.36 9.19 -6.60
C VAL A 181 -11.11 10.43 -6.20
N SER A 182 -10.85 11.59 -6.82
CA SER A 182 -11.57 12.83 -6.51
C SER A 182 -13.07 12.74 -6.84
N SER A 183 -13.46 11.80 -7.70
CA SER A 183 -14.85 11.47 -7.99
C SER A 183 -15.51 10.55 -6.95
N CYS A 184 -14.73 10.02 -6.01
CA CYS A 184 -15.21 9.13 -4.96
C CYS A 184 -15.73 9.93 -3.77
N SER A 185 -16.84 9.48 -3.18
CA SER A 185 -17.53 10.19 -2.10
C SER A 185 -16.91 9.98 -0.71
N SER A 186 -15.97 9.05 -0.55
CA SER A 186 -15.31 8.77 0.73
C SER A 186 -14.01 9.55 0.86
N THR A 187 -13.84 10.22 2.00
CA THR A 187 -12.58 10.90 2.36
C THR A 187 -11.48 9.92 2.74
N ALA A 188 -11.80 8.64 2.95
CA ALA A 188 -10.82 7.62 3.34
C ALA A 188 -9.78 7.35 2.24
N TYR A 189 -10.08 7.68 0.98
CA TYR A 189 -9.12 7.53 -0.11
C TYR A 189 -7.90 8.44 0.04
N GLU A 190 -8.10 9.68 0.48
CA GLU A 190 -6.98 10.62 0.73
C GLU A 190 -6.06 10.06 1.80
N ASP A 191 -6.63 9.59 2.92
CA ASP A 191 -5.87 8.96 4.01
C ASP A 191 -5.11 7.70 3.53
N ILE A 192 -5.72 6.85 2.71
CA ILE A 192 -5.07 5.66 2.13
C ILE A 192 -3.90 6.09 1.23
N PHE A 193 -4.09 7.10 0.38
CA PHE A 193 -3.02 7.57 -0.49
C PHE A 193 -1.88 8.17 0.30
N ASP A 194 -2.15 8.95 1.34
CA ASP A 194 -1.10 9.51 2.17
C ASP A 194 -0.35 8.41 2.95
N ALA A 195 -1.07 7.40 3.46
CA ALA A 195 -0.45 6.23 4.09
C ALA A 195 0.56 5.51 3.18
N ILE A 196 0.31 5.50 1.86
CA ILE A 196 1.16 4.89 0.83
C ILE A 196 2.26 5.83 0.32
N PHE A 197 1.91 7.05 -0.08
CA PHE A 197 2.84 7.98 -0.72
C PHE A 197 3.79 8.66 0.26
N GLN A 198 3.40 8.84 1.53
CA GLN A 198 4.25 9.52 2.50
C GLN A 198 5.56 8.75 2.78
N PRO A 199 5.56 7.42 3.04
CA PRO A 199 6.80 6.66 3.17
C PRO A 199 7.71 6.73 1.93
N ILE A 200 7.14 6.74 0.73
CA ILE A 200 7.87 6.88 -0.53
C ILE A 200 8.54 8.27 -0.59
N ALA A 201 7.78 9.32 -0.29
CA ALA A 201 8.26 10.69 -0.23
C ALA A 201 9.41 10.86 0.76
N ASP A 202 9.24 10.36 1.98
CA ASP A 202 10.24 10.45 3.05
C ASP A 202 11.54 9.75 2.63
N THR A 203 11.42 8.56 2.03
CA THR A 203 12.57 7.77 1.57
C THR A 203 13.31 8.45 0.41
N ALA A 204 12.55 9.09 -0.49
CA ALA A 204 13.09 9.84 -1.61
C ALA A 204 13.57 11.25 -1.23
N ASN A 205 13.37 11.70 0.01
CA ASN A 205 13.55 13.08 0.47
C ASN A 205 12.74 14.11 -0.36
N CYS A 206 11.54 13.73 -0.81
CA CYS A 206 10.64 14.58 -1.57
C CYS A 206 9.60 15.27 -0.68
N LYS A 207 9.20 16.49 -1.05
CA LYS A 207 8.02 17.18 -0.48
C LYS A 207 6.84 17.03 -1.44
N LEU A 208 5.93 16.09 -1.17
CA LEU A 208 4.78 15.78 -2.03
C LEU A 208 3.50 16.55 -1.69
N ASN A 209 3.54 17.50 -0.76
CA ASN A 209 2.36 18.28 -0.42
C ASN A 209 1.87 19.03 -1.66
N VAL A 210 0.65 18.69 -2.09
CA VAL A 210 -0.16 19.54 -2.95
C VAL A 210 -0.82 20.52 -1.98
N GLN A 211 -0.16 21.64 -1.68
CA GLN A 211 -0.91 22.73 -1.06
C GLN A 211 -1.98 23.19 -2.07
N PRO A 212 -3.22 23.45 -1.64
CA PRO A 212 -4.07 24.33 -2.41
C PRO A 212 -3.32 25.65 -2.53
N GLU A 213 -3.03 26.09 -3.76
CA GLU A 213 -2.64 27.47 -3.97
C GLU A 213 -3.78 28.32 -3.41
N VAL A 214 -3.57 28.92 -2.25
CA VAL A 214 -4.36 30.05 -1.80
C VAL A 214 -4.07 31.13 -2.83
N THR A 215 -4.94 31.25 -3.83
CA THR A 215 -5.01 32.43 -4.67
C THR A 215 -5.45 33.57 -3.78
N GLY A 216 -4.46 34.21 -3.16
CA GLY A 216 -4.63 35.52 -2.56
C GLY A 216 -5.03 36.49 -3.67
N ASN A 217 -6.32 36.78 -3.76
CA ASN A 217 -6.84 37.99 -4.35
C ASN A 217 -7.79 38.61 -3.32
N GLU A 218 -7.20 39.25 -2.32
CA GLU A 218 -7.81 40.42 -1.70
C GLU A 218 -7.33 41.65 -2.49
N ILE A 219 -8.23 42.25 -3.25
CA ILE A 219 -8.35 43.71 -3.43
C ILE A 219 -9.84 44.03 -3.43
#